data_AF-A0A5D4MGW3-F1
#
_entry.id   AF-A0A5D4MGW3-F1
#
_cell.length_a   1.000
_cell.length_b   1.000
_cell.length_c   1.000
_cell.angle_alpha   90.00
_cell.angle_beta   90.00
_cell.angle_gamma   90.00
#
_symmetry.space_group_name_H-M   'P 1'
#
loop_
_entity.id
_entity.type
_entity.pdbx_description
1 polymer ?
#
loop_
_entity_poly.entity_id
_entity_poly.type
_entity_poly.pdbx_seq_one_letter_code
_entity_poly.pdbx_strand_id
1 'polypeptide(L)'
;MKWSILQILAVSLIIILMWSLEIISENINLQTSSGGWTAVNSPLLTFVIVVLVMTAIYLIFLFEAKKDSPVFRHRIWLRMPAVLVVAGVLSVILFILGGTIGPLMEWVSQWRFLLYIFLIYFLLIIFLFIFSIEHKRQKGTQTVEKTVHISFVWTLVLLFALFFLL
;
A
#
# COMPACT_ATOMS: atom_id res chain seq x y z
N MET A 1 -6.68 11.82 -21.20
CA MET A 1 -6.74 12.86 -20.14
C MET A 1 -7.67 12.48 -18.98
N LYS A 2 -8.93 12.07 -19.21
CA LYS A 2 -9.89 11.71 -18.14
C LYS A 2 -9.35 10.75 -17.06
N TRP A 3 -8.63 9.70 -17.46
CA TRP A 3 -8.08 8.71 -16.52
C TRP A 3 -6.96 9.26 -15.63
N SER A 4 -6.12 10.16 -16.17
CA SER A 4 -5.07 10.81 -15.39
C SER A 4 -5.65 11.76 -14.32
N ILE A 5 -6.76 12.43 -14.63
CA ILE A 5 -7.48 13.27 -13.64
C ILE A 5 -8.02 12.40 -12.51
N LEU A 6 -8.62 11.25 -12.83
CA LEU A 6 -9.13 10.31 -11.83
C LEU A 6 -8.00 9.68 -10.98
N GLN A 7 -6.81 9.48 -11.55
CA GLN A 7 -5.63 9.06 -10.78
C GLN A 7 -5.19 10.13 -9.79
N ILE A 8 -5.12 11.40 -10.23
CA ILE A 8 -4.79 12.52 -9.34
C ILE A 8 -5.82 12.59 -8.21
N LEU A 9 -7.11 12.42 -8.51
CA LEU A 9 -8.16 12.39 -7.48
C LEU A 9 -7.96 11.23 -6.49
N ALA A 10 -7.59 10.03 -6.96
CA ALA A 10 -7.31 8.90 -6.09
C ALA A 10 -6.07 9.13 -5.20
N VAL A 11 -5.04 9.80 -5.71
CA VAL A 11 -3.89 10.22 -4.90
C VAL A 11 -4.30 11.27 -3.86
N SER A 12 -5.09 12.27 -4.25
CA SER A 12 -5.63 13.26 -3.31
C SER A 12 -6.48 12.61 -2.22
N LEU A 13 -7.24 11.54 -2.54
CA LEU A 13 -7.98 10.78 -1.56
C LEU A 13 -7.07 10.15 -0.50
N ILE A 14 -5.92 9.58 -0.90
CA ILE A 14 -4.93 9.04 0.03
C ILE A 14 -4.39 10.15 0.95
N ILE A 15 -4.05 11.31 0.39
CA ILE A 15 -3.51 12.45 1.15
C ILE A 15 -4.54 12.94 2.17
N ILE A 16 -5.80 13.12 1.75
CA ILE A 16 -6.89 13.55 2.64
C ILE A 16 -7.10 12.51 3.75
N LEU A 17 -7.09 11.23 3.42
CA LEU A 17 -7.25 10.16 4.40
C LEU A 17 -6.13 10.20 5.45
N MET A 18 -4.87 10.36 5.04
CA MET A 18 -3.75 10.48 5.97
C MET A 18 -3.85 11.73 6.84
N TRP A 19 -4.25 12.86 6.25
CA TRP A 19 -4.45 14.09 6.98
C TRP A 19 -5.59 13.96 8.02
N SER A 20 -6.68 13.30 7.67
CA SER A 20 -7.76 12.98 8.61
C SER A 20 -7.28 12.09 9.75
N LEU A 21 -6.43 11.10 9.49
CA LEU A 21 -5.87 10.24 10.55
C LEU A 21 -4.98 11.04 11.51
N GLU A 22 -4.21 12.00 10.99
CA GLU A 22 -3.39 12.87 11.83
C GLU A 22 -4.27 13.72 12.76
N ILE A 23 -5.32 14.36 12.23
CA ILE A 23 -6.27 15.14 13.03
C ILE A 23 -6.94 14.27 14.10
N ILE A 24 -7.42 13.09 13.72
CA ILE A 24 -8.12 12.17 14.65
C ILE A 24 -7.16 11.72 15.76
N SER A 25 -5.91 11.41 15.43
CA SER A 25 -4.92 10.95 16.39
C SER A 25 -4.32 12.05 17.26
N GLU A 26 -4.47 13.33 16.91
CA GLU A 26 -4.20 14.47 17.81
C GLU A 26 -5.37 14.73 18.78
N ASN A 27 -6.61 14.59 18.31
CA ASN A 27 -7.80 15.01 19.06
C ASN A 27 -8.39 13.92 19.97
N ILE A 28 -8.11 12.64 19.71
CA ILE A 28 -8.59 11.55 20.56
C ILE A 28 -7.46 11.10 21.49
N ASN A 29 -7.57 11.47 22.78
CA ASN A 29 -6.80 10.88 23.89
C ASN A 29 -7.19 9.40 24.09
N LEU A 30 -6.92 8.54 23.11
CA LEU A 30 -7.01 7.10 23.30
C LEU A 30 -5.92 6.72 24.29
N GLN A 31 -6.32 6.35 25.52
CA GLN A 31 -5.42 5.80 26.53
C GLN A 31 -4.50 4.76 25.87
N THR A 32 -3.22 5.09 25.80
CA THR A 32 -2.16 4.20 25.36
C THR A 32 -2.06 3.09 26.39
N SER A 33 -2.39 1.86 26.00
CA SER A 33 -2.02 0.70 26.81
C SER A 33 -0.50 0.73 26.94
N SER A 34 -0.01 0.62 28.17
CA SER A 34 1.41 0.72 28.52
C SER A 34 2.22 -0.34 27.77
N GLY A 35 2.81 0.03 26.63
CA GLY A 35 3.65 -0.81 25.78
C GLY A 35 3.36 -0.78 24.27
N GLY A 36 2.28 -0.15 23.81
CA GLY A 36 1.85 -0.22 22.40
C GLY A 36 2.24 0.99 21.54
N TRP A 37 3.05 0.78 20.50
CA TRP A 37 3.19 1.71 19.37
C TRP A 37 1.92 1.68 18.52
N THR A 38 0.97 2.62 18.68
CA THR A 38 -0.19 2.68 17.76
C THR A 38 -0.75 4.08 17.56
N ALA A 39 -0.82 4.52 16.29
CA ALA A 39 -1.62 5.66 15.84
C ALA A 39 -3.14 5.36 15.81
N VAL A 40 -3.54 4.09 15.97
CA VAL A 40 -4.93 3.64 16.00
C VAL A 40 -5.06 2.48 16.99
N ASN A 41 -5.72 2.71 18.12
CA ASN A 41 -5.84 1.73 19.21
C ASN A 41 -6.95 0.66 18.97
N SER A 42 -7.42 0.53 17.73
CA SER A 42 -8.44 -0.46 17.33
C SER A 42 -7.95 -1.25 16.12
N PRO A 43 -7.75 -2.57 16.26
CA PRO A 43 -7.38 -3.43 15.14
C PRO A 43 -8.38 -3.29 13.97
N LEU A 44 -9.67 -3.24 14.25
CA LEU A 44 -10.70 -3.12 13.22
C LEU A 44 -10.58 -1.80 12.45
N LEU A 45 -10.33 -0.68 13.15
CA LEU A 45 -10.15 0.62 12.51
C LEU A 45 -8.87 0.65 11.66
N THR A 46 -7.80 0.01 12.13
CA THR A 46 -6.56 -0.16 11.37
C THR A 46 -6.80 -0.96 10.08
N PHE A 47 -7.54 -2.07 10.17
CA PHE A 47 -7.90 -2.87 9.01
C PHE A 47 -8.73 -2.07 7.99
N VAL A 48 -9.72 -1.30 8.45
CA VAL A 48 -10.52 -0.42 7.58
C VAL A 48 -9.65 0.61 6.86
N ILE A 49 -8.71 1.25 7.56
CA ILE A 49 -7.75 2.18 6.94
C ILE A 49 -6.93 1.48 5.87
N VAL A 50 -6.37 0.31 6.19
CA VAL A 50 -5.56 -0.47 5.24
C VAL A 50 -6.37 -0.80 4.00
N VAL A 51 -7.62 -1.26 4.14
CA VAL A 51 -8.51 -1.56 3.01
C VAL A 51 -8.83 -0.31 2.19
N LEU A 52 -9.07 0.85 2.82
CA LEU A 52 -9.32 2.11 2.11
C LEU A 52 -8.10 2.56 1.31
N VAL A 53 -6.91 2.53 1.90
CA VAL A 53 -5.65 2.84 1.21
C VAL A 53 -5.42 1.88 0.05
N MET A 54 -5.63 0.58 0.28
CA MET A 54 -5.53 -0.44 -0.75
C MET A 54 -6.51 -0.21 -1.90
N THR A 55 -7.73 0.21 -1.58
CA THR A 55 -8.75 0.56 -2.59
C THR A 55 -8.30 1.76 -3.42
N ALA A 56 -7.72 2.78 -2.80
CA ALA A 56 -7.19 3.93 -3.52
C ALA A 56 -6.01 3.56 -4.44
N ILE A 57 -5.08 2.71 -3.97
CA ILE A 57 -3.99 2.15 -4.79
C ILE A 57 -4.56 1.38 -5.98
N TYR A 58 -5.54 0.51 -5.73
CA TYR A 58 -6.22 -0.23 -6.78
C TYR A 58 -6.88 0.69 -7.82
N LEU A 59 -7.55 1.77 -7.40
CA LEU A 59 -8.14 2.74 -8.32
C LEU A 59 -7.09 3.41 -9.22
N ILE A 60 -5.93 3.77 -8.68
CA ILE A 60 -4.81 4.32 -9.46
C ILE A 60 -4.40 3.36 -10.58
N PHE A 61 -4.25 2.07 -10.26
CA PHE A 61 -3.88 1.02 -11.21
C PHE A 61 -5.00 0.72 -12.20
N LEU A 62 -6.25 0.73 -11.75
CA LEU A 62 -7.41 0.51 -12.61
C LEU A 62 -7.51 1.61 -13.67
N PHE A 63 -7.35 2.88 -13.26
CA PHE A 63 -7.36 3.99 -14.20
C PHE A 63 -6.15 3.98 -15.13
N GLU A 64 -4.99 3.50 -14.67
CA GLU A 64 -3.82 3.30 -15.54
C GLU A 64 -4.08 2.22 -16.59
N ALA A 65 -4.69 1.10 -16.19
CA ALA A 65 -5.05 0.00 -17.08
C ALA A 65 -6.08 0.40 -18.15
N LYS A 66 -6.90 1.43 -17.91
CA LYS A 66 -7.91 1.96 -18.84
C LYS A 66 -7.37 2.99 -19.84
N LYS A 67 -6.10 3.38 -19.73
CA LYS A 67 -5.46 4.23 -20.75
C LYS A 67 -5.21 3.43 -22.04
N ASP A 68 -5.16 4.12 -23.18
CA ASP A 68 -5.00 3.48 -24.49
C ASP A 68 -3.64 2.75 -24.64
N SER A 69 -2.60 3.28 -23.98
CA SER A 69 -1.25 2.71 -23.91
C SER A 69 -0.84 2.50 -22.44
N PRO A 70 -1.36 1.47 -21.76
CA PRO A 70 -1.08 1.27 -20.34
C PRO A 70 0.39 0.88 -20.14
N VAL A 71 1.06 1.50 -19.15
CA VAL A 71 2.45 1.21 -18.76
C VAL A 71 2.67 -0.29 -18.48
N PHE A 72 1.61 -0.99 -18.08
CA PHE A 72 1.57 -2.41 -17.81
C PHE A 72 1.82 -3.32 -19.02
N ARG A 73 1.72 -2.82 -20.27
CA ARG A 73 2.02 -3.64 -21.47
C ARG A 73 3.51 -3.79 -21.75
N HIS A 74 4.37 -3.07 -21.04
CA HIS A 74 5.80 -3.08 -21.31
C HIS A 74 6.45 -4.41 -20.86
N ARG A 75 7.41 -4.94 -21.64
CA ARG A 75 8.10 -6.22 -21.33
C ARG A 75 8.84 -6.23 -19.98
N ILE A 76 9.04 -5.06 -19.38
CA ILE A 76 9.70 -4.92 -18.08
C ILE A 76 8.94 -5.67 -16.97
N TRP A 77 7.62 -5.80 -17.11
CA TRP A 77 6.76 -6.53 -16.17
C TRP A 77 7.04 -8.03 -16.07
N LEU A 78 7.77 -8.62 -17.02
CA LEU A 78 8.22 -10.02 -16.92
C LEU A 78 9.28 -10.23 -15.83
N ARG A 79 10.07 -9.19 -15.53
CA ARG A 79 11.12 -9.21 -14.50
C ARG A 79 10.71 -8.49 -13.21
N MET A 80 9.65 -7.69 -13.25
CA MET A 80 9.13 -6.96 -12.09
C MET A 80 8.92 -7.83 -10.84
N PRO A 81 8.43 -9.08 -10.90
CA PRO A 81 8.29 -9.88 -9.68
C PRO A 81 9.62 -10.08 -8.94
N ALA A 82 10.70 -10.38 -9.66
CA ALA A 82 12.02 -10.56 -9.05
C ALA A 82 12.57 -9.24 -8.47
N VAL A 83 12.39 -8.14 -9.21
CA VAL A 83 12.79 -6.80 -8.76
C VAL A 83 12.04 -6.41 -7.47
N LEU A 84 10.74 -6.70 -7.41
CA LEU A 84 9.90 -6.38 -6.25
C LEU A 84 10.21 -7.24 -5.03
N VAL A 85 10.60 -8.51 -5.22
CA VAL A 85 11.11 -9.34 -4.11
C VAL A 85 12.37 -8.73 -3.53
N VAL A 86 13.36 -8.39 -4.38
CA VAL A 86 14.61 -7.78 -3.92
C VAL A 86 14.34 -6.43 -3.24
N ALA A 87 13.53 -5.57 -3.85
CA ALA A 87 13.16 -4.29 -3.29
C ALA A 87 12.41 -4.45 -1.96
N GLY A 88 11.46 -5.38 -1.87
CA GLY A 88 10.70 -5.67 -0.64
C GLY A 88 11.60 -6.17 0.49
N VAL A 89 12.47 -7.14 0.22
CA VAL A 89 13.42 -7.67 1.21
C VAL A 89 14.36 -6.57 1.70
N LEU A 90 14.96 -5.80 0.78
CA LEU A 90 15.82 -4.67 1.15
C LEU A 90 15.07 -3.63 1.98
N SER A 91 13.83 -3.34 1.63
CA SER A 91 13.00 -2.38 2.36
C SER A 91 12.72 -2.84 3.78
N VAL A 92 12.40 -4.13 3.98
CA VAL A 92 12.19 -4.71 5.31
C VAL A 92 13.47 -4.66 6.13
N ILE A 93 14.61 -5.03 5.55
CA ILE A 93 15.93 -4.96 6.22
C ILE A 93 16.23 -3.53 6.66
N LEU A 94 16.08 -2.56 5.75
CA LEU A 94 16.33 -1.15 6.05
C LEU A 94 15.37 -0.60 7.10
N PHE A 95 14.10 -1.00 7.07
CA PHE A 95 13.12 -0.58 8.06
C PHE A 95 13.45 -1.14 9.45
N ILE A 96 13.85 -2.40 9.55
CA ILE A 96 14.26 -3.03 10.81
C ILE A 96 15.56 -2.39 11.34
N LEU A 97 16.59 -2.27 10.49
CA LEU A 97 17.86 -1.64 10.88
C LEU A 97 17.65 -0.18 11.31
N GLY A 98 16.85 0.56 10.53
CA GLY A 98 16.47 1.93 10.84
C GLY A 98 15.73 2.04 12.17
N GLY A 99 14.81 1.12 12.47
CA GLY A 99 14.04 1.12 13.70
C GLY A 99 14.78 0.61 14.93
N THR A 100 15.81 -0.22 14.78
CA THR A 100 16.53 -0.84 15.90
C THR A 100 17.83 -0.14 16.26
N ILE A 101 18.58 0.30 15.25
CA ILE A 101 19.93 0.87 15.42
C ILE A 101 19.97 2.29 14.85
N GLY A 102 19.11 2.62 13.89
CA GLY A 102 19.05 3.92 13.24
C GLY A 102 18.16 4.96 13.95
N PRO A 103 18.13 6.19 13.43
CA PRO A 103 17.32 7.28 13.97
C PRO A 103 15.85 7.22 13.53
N LEU A 104 15.40 6.12 12.89
CA LEU A 104 14.05 6.03 12.32
C LEU A 104 12.99 6.20 13.41
N MET A 105 13.25 5.70 14.62
CA MET A 105 12.34 5.84 15.75
C MET A 105 12.23 7.28 16.23
N GLU A 106 13.34 8.02 16.26
CA GLU A 106 13.34 9.45 16.59
C GLU A 106 12.59 10.24 15.52
N TRP A 107 12.82 9.94 14.24
CA TRP A 107 12.13 10.58 13.14
C TRP A 107 10.63 10.32 13.18
N VAL A 108 10.21 9.08 13.40
CA VAL A 108 8.80 8.74 13.53
C VAL A 108 8.17 9.41 14.74
N SER A 109 8.89 9.49 15.87
CA SER A 109 8.40 10.18 17.07
C SER A 109 8.20 11.68 16.84
N GLN A 110 9.07 12.31 16.05
CA GLN A 110 8.99 13.73 15.73
C GLN A 110 8.00 14.01 14.57
N TRP A 111 7.91 13.09 13.60
CA TRP A 111 7.19 13.22 12.33
C TRP A 111 6.29 11.99 12.17
N ARG A 112 5.20 11.94 12.94
CA ARG A 112 4.28 10.78 12.97
C ARG A 112 3.77 10.36 11.59
N PHE A 113 3.59 11.32 10.68
CA PHE A 113 3.15 11.05 9.31
C PHE A 113 4.11 10.13 8.52
N LEU A 114 5.37 9.99 8.93
CA LEU A 114 6.32 9.03 8.34
C LEU A 114 5.81 7.60 8.46
N LEU A 115 5.10 7.24 9.56
CA LEU A 115 4.48 5.92 9.70
C LEU A 115 3.45 5.66 8.60
N TYR A 116 2.65 6.67 8.27
CA TYR A 116 1.65 6.57 7.21
C TYR A 116 2.31 6.40 5.83
N ILE A 117 3.40 7.13 5.58
CA ILE A 117 4.17 7.00 4.34
C ILE A 117 4.75 5.59 4.23
N PHE A 118 5.36 5.07 5.29
CA PHE A 118 5.88 3.70 5.31
C PHE A 118 4.78 2.66 5.12
N LEU A 119 3.61 2.85 5.75
CA LEU A 119 2.45 1.99 5.57
C LEU A 119 2.00 1.94 4.11
N ILE A 120 1.78 3.10 3.49
CA ILE A 120 1.39 3.20 2.07
C ILE A 120 2.45 2.56 1.18
N TYR A 121 3.72 2.80 1.47
CA TYR A 121 4.84 2.23 0.72
C TYR A 121 4.86 0.70 0.75
N PHE A 122 4.76 0.08 1.92
CA PHE A 122 4.73 -1.39 2.03
C PHE A 122 3.47 -1.99 1.40
N LEU A 123 2.30 -1.37 1.57
CA LEU A 123 1.07 -1.78 0.91
C LEU A 123 1.20 -1.73 -0.61
N LEU A 124 1.82 -0.66 -1.14
CA LEU A 124 2.10 -0.51 -2.56
C LEU A 124 3.04 -1.60 -3.07
N ILE A 125 4.11 -1.93 -2.34
CA ILE A 125 5.02 -3.03 -2.71
C ILE A 125 4.28 -4.36 -2.78
N ILE A 126 3.48 -4.69 -1.76
CA ILE A 126 2.71 -5.93 -1.71
C ILE A 126 1.75 -6.01 -2.91
N PHE A 127 1.00 -4.94 -3.15
CA PHE A 127 0.07 -4.87 -4.28
C PHE A 127 0.78 -5.02 -5.62
N LEU A 128 1.88 -4.28 -5.82
CA LEU A 128 2.72 -4.36 -7.02
C LEU A 128 3.27 -5.77 -7.22
N PHE A 129 3.68 -6.43 -6.15
CA PHE A 129 4.24 -7.78 -6.20
C PHE A 129 3.18 -8.77 -6.67
N ILE A 130 2.01 -8.78 -6.05
CA ILE A 130 0.88 -9.64 -6.45
C ILE A 130 0.47 -9.34 -7.89
N PHE A 131 0.34 -8.05 -8.25
CA PHE A 131 0.04 -7.62 -9.60
C PHE A 131 1.06 -8.12 -10.63
N SER A 132 2.35 -8.02 -10.31
CA SER A 132 3.41 -8.46 -11.20
C SER A 132 3.41 -9.98 -11.43
N ILE A 133 3.08 -10.77 -10.40
CA ILE A 133 2.94 -12.23 -10.51
C ILE A 133 1.77 -12.57 -11.43
N GLU A 134 0.60 -11.99 -11.17
CA GLU A 134 -0.60 -12.24 -11.97
C GLU A 134 -0.41 -11.79 -13.42
N HIS A 135 0.22 -10.64 -13.64
CA HIS A 135 0.53 -10.14 -14.97
C HIS A 135 1.49 -11.07 -15.72
N LYS A 136 2.53 -11.58 -15.05
CA LYS A 136 3.46 -12.56 -15.64
C LYS A 136 2.78 -13.90 -15.93
N ARG A 137 1.86 -14.35 -15.07
CA ARG A 137 1.12 -15.61 -15.21
C ARG A 137 0.22 -15.60 -16.45
N GLN A 138 -0.37 -14.46 -16.77
CA GLN A 138 -1.42 -14.36 -17.77
C GLN A 138 -0.94 -14.09 -19.22
N LYS A 139 0.37 -14.07 -19.52
CA LYS A 139 1.05 -13.97 -20.85
C LYS A 139 0.16 -13.62 -22.08
N GLY A 140 -0.65 -12.57 -22.03
CA GLY A 140 -1.50 -12.11 -23.13
C GLY A 140 -2.90 -12.74 -23.29
N THR A 141 -3.38 -13.61 -22.40
CA THR A 141 -4.74 -14.20 -22.50
C THR A 141 -5.85 -13.36 -21.85
N GLN A 142 -5.51 -12.45 -20.95
CA GLN A 142 -6.46 -11.57 -20.26
C GLN A 142 -6.14 -10.09 -20.46
N THR A 143 -7.17 -9.25 -20.32
CA THR A 143 -7.00 -7.80 -20.32
C THR A 143 -6.31 -7.35 -19.03
N VAL A 144 -5.46 -6.33 -19.14
CA VAL A 144 -4.76 -5.73 -17.99
C VAL A 144 -5.71 -5.32 -16.87
N GLU A 145 -6.91 -4.84 -17.22
CA GLU A 145 -7.98 -4.51 -16.25
C GLU A 145 -8.38 -5.72 -15.38
N LYS A 146 -8.61 -6.90 -15.99
CA LYS A 146 -8.93 -8.13 -15.24
C LYS A 146 -7.78 -8.51 -14.30
N THR A 147 -6.54 -8.38 -14.75
CA THR A 147 -5.37 -8.62 -13.91
C THR A 147 -5.35 -7.70 -12.69
N VAL A 148 -5.67 -6.41 -12.84
CA VAL A 148 -5.75 -5.45 -11.71
C VAL A 148 -6.82 -5.89 -10.71
N HIS A 149 -8.03 -6.26 -11.16
CA HIS A 149 -9.10 -6.73 -10.27
C HIS A 149 -8.71 -7.99 -9.49
N ILE A 150 -8.16 -8.99 -10.19
CA ILE A 150 -7.73 -10.25 -9.57
C ILE A 150 -6.63 -9.99 -8.53
N SER A 151 -5.68 -9.11 -8.86
CA SER A 151 -4.58 -8.75 -7.95
C SER A 151 -5.08 -8.04 -6.69
N PHE A 152 -6.10 -7.17 -6.83
CA PHE A 152 -6.74 -6.53 -5.69
C PHE A 152 -7.43 -7.52 -4.77
N VAL A 153 -8.20 -8.45 -5.32
CA VAL A 153 -8.86 -9.50 -4.53
C VAL A 153 -7.83 -10.37 -3.80
N TRP A 154 -6.78 -10.83 -4.49
CA TRP A 154 -5.70 -11.60 -3.84
C TRP A 154 -4.97 -10.81 -2.75
N THR A 155 -4.76 -9.51 -2.96
CA THR A 155 -4.13 -8.66 -1.94
C THR A 155 -5.03 -8.50 -0.72
N LEU A 156 -6.34 -8.31 -0.91
CA LEU A 156 -7.29 -8.26 0.20
C LEU A 156 -7.37 -9.59 0.95
N VAL A 157 -7.39 -10.72 0.25
CA VAL A 157 -7.38 -12.06 0.87
C VAL A 157 -6.11 -12.26 1.70
N LEU A 158 -4.95 -11.88 1.16
CA LEU A 158 -3.68 -11.94 1.87
C LEU A 158 -3.68 -11.05 3.12
N LEU A 159 -4.14 -9.81 3.01
CA LEU A 159 -4.21 -8.88 4.14
C LEU A 159 -5.23 -9.35 5.20
N PHE A 160 -6.37 -9.89 4.78
CA PHE A 160 -7.35 -10.47 5.70
C PHE A 160 -6.75 -11.67 6.45
N ALA A 161 -6.08 -12.58 5.74
CA ALA A 161 -5.39 -13.71 6.36
C ALA A 161 -4.33 -13.25 7.36
N LEU A 162 -3.49 -12.27 7.00
CA LEU A 162 -2.47 -11.71 7.88
C LEU A 162 -3.05 -10.98 9.10
N PHE A 163 -4.24 -10.39 8.98
CA PHE A 163 -4.82 -9.59 10.06
C PHE A 163 -5.65 -10.40 11.05
N PHE A 164 -6.30 -11.48 10.58
CA PHE A 164 -7.22 -12.29 11.40
C PHE A 164 -6.65 -13.65 11.83
N LEU A 165 -5.61 -14.16 11.16
CA LEU A 165 -4.98 -15.44 11.53
C LEU A 165 -3.68 -15.29 12.31
N LEU A 166 -3.09 -14.08 12.33
CA LEU A 166 -1.82 -13.76 13.00
C LEU A 166 -2.09 -12.77 14.12
#